data_AF-A0A1C6NSC3-F1
#
_entry.id   AF-A0A1C6NSC3-F1
#
_cell.length_a   1.000
_cell.length_b   1.000
_cell.length_c   1.000
_cell.angle_alpha   90.00
_cell.angle_beta   90.00
_cell.angle_gamma   90.00
#
_symmetry.space_group_name_H-M   'P 1'
#
loop_
_entity.id
_entity.type
_entity.pdbx_description
1 polymer ?
#
loop_
_entity_poly.entity_id
_entity_poly.type
_entity_poly.pdbx_seq_one_letter_code
_entity_poly.pdbx_strand_id
1 'polypeptide(L)'
;MTRAVVLVTDTGQLDLWRVLLTGQEHTTAVPVVLRRHDRRSLRGWAQRTEVFNTDERLDRLYTLTGGWPLLVDRTHQLYGELGDPEEVLRRLAGMRTDRSAARAFVEATGMYADPMLAAGYRSIVEAFEGDPADRESVVTAIVYKTGDEAEARWVFACLDALQVFDHEDDAQLRLEPLLRQCVELGE
;
A
#
# COMPACT_ATOMS: atom_id res chain seq x y z
N MET A 1 14.79 -0.15 -34.89
CA MET A 1 14.17 0.94 -34.11
C MET A 1 13.18 0.30 -33.16
N THR A 2 13.47 0.29 -31.87
CA THR A 2 12.52 -0.23 -30.85
C THR A 2 11.75 0.96 -30.30
N ARG A 3 10.44 0.98 -30.46
CA ARG A 3 9.57 1.98 -29.84
C ARG A 3 9.01 1.37 -28.56
N ALA A 4 9.29 2.01 -27.43
CA ALA A 4 8.72 1.64 -26.14
C ALA A 4 7.65 2.67 -25.75
N VAL A 5 6.58 2.20 -25.11
CA VAL A 5 5.52 3.03 -24.54
C VAL A 5 5.44 2.70 -23.06
N VAL A 6 5.39 3.73 -22.21
CA VAL A 6 5.12 3.59 -20.78
C VAL A 6 3.69 4.03 -20.54
N LEU A 7 2.88 3.14 -19.98
CA LEU A 7 1.51 3.42 -19.57
C LEU A 7 1.47 3.46 -18.05
N VAL A 8 0.89 4.52 -17.49
CA VAL A 8 0.60 4.64 -16.06
C VAL A 8 -0.89 4.41 -15.88
N THR A 9 -1.23 3.54 -14.95
CA THR A 9 -2.60 3.13 -14.65
C THR A 9 -2.83 3.15 -13.15
N ASP A 10 -4.09 3.35 -12.75
CA ASP A 10 -4.54 3.38 -11.37
C ASP A 10 -5.80 2.50 -11.20
N THR A 11 -6.37 2.51 -9.99
CA THR A 11 -7.57 1.73 -9.65
C THR A 11 -8.83 2.19 -10.39
N GLY A 12 -8.80 3.27 -11.16
CA GLY A 12 -9.86 3.62 -12.10
C GLY A 12 -9.90 2.72 -13.35
N GLN A 13 -8.91 1.84 -13.52
CA GLN A 13 -8.74 1.00 -14.71
C GLN A 13 -8.53 -0.49 -14.34
N LEU A 14 -9.29 -1.00 -13.38
CA LEU A 14 -9.15 -2.38 -12.88
C LEU A 14 -9.36 -3.47 -13.96
N ASP A 15 -10.14 -3.21 -15.00
CA ASP A 15 -10.28 -4.11 -16.15
C ASP A 15 -8.93 -4.30 -16.88
N LEU A 16 -8.16 -3.22 -17.02
CA LEU A 16 -6.80 -3.29 -17.58
C LEU A 16 -5.86 -4.06 -16.64
N TRP A 17 -5.99 -3.86 -15.32
CA TRP A 17 -5.19 -4.60 -14.33
C TRP A 17 -5.45 -6.09 -14.39
N ARG A 18 -6.71 -6.50 -14.61
CA ARG A 18 -7.06 -7.91 -14.80
C ARG A 18 -6.28 -8.53 -15.96
N VAL A 19 -6.22 -7.85 -17.10
CA VAL A 19 -5.45 -8.32 -18.25
C VAL A 19 -3.95 -8.34 -17.96
N LEU A 20 -3.41 -7.30 -17.31
CA LEU A 20 -1.96 -7.16 -17.09
C LEU A 20 -1.41 -8.09 -15.99
N LEU A 21 -2.17 -8.33 -14.91
CA LEU A 21 -1.70 -9.06 -13.74
C LEU A 21 -2.03 -10.56 -13.80
N THR A 22 -3.16 -10.93 -14.41
CA THR A 22 -3.63 -12.32 -14.44
C THR A 22 -3.99 -12.83 -15.84
N GLY A 23 -3.89 -11.98 -16.87
CA GLY A 23 -4.15 -12.37 -18.25
C GLY A 23 -3.24 -13.50 -18.74
N GLN A 24 -3.83 -14.45 -19.46
CA GLN A 24 -3.14 -15.58 -20.08
C GLN A 24 -2.43 -15.19 -21.39
N GLU A 25 -2.83 -14.08 -22.01
CA GLU A 25 -2.19 -13.59 -23.21
C GLU A 25 -0.85 -12.95 -22.85
N HIS A 26 0.21 -13.37 -23.56
CA HIS A 26 1.53 -12.76 -23.48
C HIS A 26 1.44 -11.31 -23.99
N THR A 27 1.00 -10.39 -23.14
CA THR A 27 1.20 -8.98 -23.42
C THR A 27 2.72 -8.75 -23.44
N THR A 28 3.23 -8.04 -24.45
CA THR A 28 4.63 -7.59 -24.47
C THR A 28 4.92 -6.56 -23.38
N ALA A 29 3.92 -6.17 -22.61
CA ALA A 29 4.02 -5.24 -21.50
C ALA A 29 4.39 -5.99 -20.23
N VAL A 30 5.39 -5.47 -19.51
CA VAL A 30 5.77 -5.97 -18.19
C VAL A 30 5.23 -4.98 -17.16
N PRO A 31 4.24 -5.35 -16.32
CA PRO A 31 3.74 -4.45 -15.29
C PRO A 31 4.84 -4.20 -14.25
N VAL A 32 5.02 -2.93 -13.89
CA VAL A 32 5.93 -2.51 -12.82
C VAL A 32 5.13 -1.76 -11.77
N VAL A 33 5.04 -2.35 -10.57
CA VAL A 33 4.36 -1.73 -9.43
C VAL A 33 5.24 -0.64 -8.84
N LEU A 34 4.70 0.58 -8.73
CA LEU A 34 5.37 1.68 -8.05
C LEU A 34 5.37 1.43 -6.54
N ARG A 35 6.54 1.13 -5.97
CA ARG A 35 6.65 0.68 -4.57
C ARG A 35 6.57 1.84 -3.56
N ARG A 36 6.08 1.53 -2.36
CA ARG A 36 6.24 2.30 -1.13
C ARG A 36 7.73 2.51 -0.87
N HIS A 37 8.04 3.56 -0.15
CA HIS A 37 9.39 3.80 0.32
C HIS A 37 9.78 2.75 1.36
N ASP A 38 10.75 1.90 1.04
CA ASP A 38 11.50 1.16 2.07
C ASP A 38 12.42 2.12 2.86
N ARG A 39 13.04 1.63 3.95
CA ARG A 39 13.96 2.45 4.76
C ARG A 39 15.11 3.06 3.93
N ARG A 40 15.60 2.34 2.91
CA ARG A 40 16.72 2.79 2.07
C ARG A 40 16.30 3.93 1.15
N SER A 41 15.19 3.79 0.44
CA SER A 41 14.65 4.82 -0.45
C SER A 41 14.13 6.02 0.32
N LEU A 42 13.57 5.84 1.51
CA LEU A 42 13.17 6.94 2.40
C LEU A 42 14.38 7.74 2.88
N ARG A 43 15.50 7.09 3.21
CA ARG A 43 16.77 7.77 3.51
C ARG A 43 17.26 8.59 2.30
N GLY A 44 17.18 8.02 1.10
CA GLY A 44 17.53 8.73 -0.14
C GLY A 44 16.60 9.91 -0.46
N TRP A 45 15.32 9.81 -0.09
CA TRP A 45 14.38 10.94 -0.15
C TRP A 45 14.79 12.04 0.83
N ALA A 46 14.99 11.71 2.10
CA ALA A 46 15.35 12.65 3.17
C ALA A 46 16.63 13.45 2.86
N GLN A 47 17.65 12.77 2.32
CA GLN A 47 18.90 13.40 1.89
C GLN A 47 18.69 14.44 0.77
N ARG A 48 17.78 14.18 -0.18
CA ARG A 48 17.50 15.12 -1.29
C ARG A 48 16.70 16.33 -0.83
N THR A 49 15.84 16.14 0.17
CA THR A 49 15.01 17.21 0.74
C THR A 49 15.69 17.94 1.90
N GLU A 50 16.89 17.51 2.30
CA GLU A 50 17.68 18.03 3.43
C GLU A 50 16.93 18.04 4.78
N VAL A 51 15.95 17.14 4.96
CA VAL A 51 15.10 17.04 6.15
C VAL A 51 15.08 15.63 6.72
N PHE A 52 14.82 15.50 8.02
CA PHE A 52 14.78 14.21 8.72
C PHE A 52 16.10 13.40 8.61
N ASN A 53 17.26 14.06 8.61
CA ASN A 53 18.55 13.41 8.31
C ASN A 53 19.13 12.51 9.43
N THR A 54 18.45 12.37 10.57
CA THR A 54 18.91 11.48 11.66
C THR A 54 18.23 10.12 11.54
N ASP A 55 18.95 9.03 11.82
CA ASP A 55 18.39 7.67 11.75
C ASP A 55 17.15 7.51 12.64
N GLU A 56 17.13 8.14 13.82
CA GLU A 56 15.96 8.16 14.71
C GLU A 56 14.74 8.82 14.06
N ARG A 57 14.92 9.96 13.39
CA ARG A 57 13.82 10.66 12.71
C ARG A 57 13.33 9.90 11.49
N LEU A 58 14.25 9.25 10.75
CA LEU A 58 13.89 8.39 9.64
C LEU A 58 13.06 7.19 10.09
N ASP A 59 13.43 6.53 11.18
CA ASP A 59 12.69 5.38 11.69
C ASP A 59 11.31 5.79 12.22
N ARG A 60 11.22 6.94 12.91
CA ARG A 60 9.93 7.53 13.32
C ARG A 60 9.08 7.91 12.11
N LEU A 61 9.67 8.51 11.07
CA LEU A 61 8.96 8.85 9.84
C LEU A 61 8.45 7.60 9.14
N TYR A 62 9.28 6.56 9.00
CA TYR A 62 8.87 5.29 8.43
C TYR A 62 7.72 4.67 9.23
N THR A 63 7.83 4.63 10.55
CA THR A 63 6.79 4.10 11.45
C THR A 63 5.46 4.86 11.32
N LEU A 64 5.50 6.16 11.06
CA LEU A 64 4.31 6.99 10.89
C LEU A 64 3.69 6.91 9.49
N THR A 65 4.49 6.60 8.48
CA THR A 65 4.07 6.67 7.08
C THR A 65 3.93 5.30 6.42
N GLY A 66 4.48 4.22 6.99
CA GLY A 66 4.55 2.90 6.36
C GLY A 66 5.28 2.90 5.01
N GLY A 67 6.01 3.99 4.70
CA GLY A 67 6.58 4.24 3.38
C GLY A 67 5.58 4.73 2.32
N TRP A 68 4.31 4.95 2.66
CA TRP A 68 3.28 5.38 1.71
C TRP A 68 3.65 6.73 1.09
N PRO A 69 3.80 6.83 -0.25
CA PRO A 69 4.19 8.06 -0.92
C PRO A 69 3.29 9.25 -0.57
N LEU A 70 1.97 9.03 -0.48
CA LEU A 70 1.01 10.06 -0.07
C LEU A 70 1.35 10.69 1.29
N LEU A 71 1.76 9.88 2.28
CA LEU A 71 2.08 10.36 3.62
C LEU A 71 3.48 10.98 3.68
N VAL A 72 4.42 10.50 2.85
CA VAL A 72 5.74 11.11 2.68
C VAL A 72 5.62 12.49 2.02
N ASP A 73 4.79 12.63 0.98
CA ASP A 73 4.49 13.91 0.35
C ASP A 73 3.78 14.86 1.32
N ARG A 74 2.84 14.35 2.13
CA ARG A 74 2.21 15.13 3.19
C ARG A 74 3.22 15.60 4.24
N THR A 75 4.21 14.79 4.57
CA THR A 75 5.31 15.16 5.47
C THR A 75 6.09 16.34 4.89
N HIS A 76 6.42 16.30 3.60
CA HIS A 76 7.12 17.39 2.93
C HIS A 76 6.30 18.69 2.95
N GLN A 77 4.99 18.60 2.68
CA GLN A 77 4.11 19.77 2.74
C GLN A 77 4.05 20.36 4.15
N LEU A 78 3.81 19.53 5.18
CA LEU A 78 3.78 19.97 6.57
C LEU A 78 5.10 20.62 7.00
N TYR A 79 6.23 20.10 6.52
CA TYR A 79 7.52 20.73 6.78
C TYR A 79 7.64 22.11 6.14
N GLY A 80 7.16 22.30 4.91
CA GLY A 80 7.09 23.61 4.29
C GLY A 80 6.23 24.62 5.05
N GLU A 81 5.19 24.15 5.75
CA GLU A 81 4.29 24.97 6.58
C GLU A 81 4.87 25.29 7.97
N LEU A 82 5.57 24.34 8.59
CA LEU A 82 5.95 24.40 10.01
C LEU A 82 7.44 24.69 10.24
N GLY A 83 8.31 24.28 9.32
CA GLY A 83 9.77 24.40 9.43
C GLY A 83 10.45 23.54 10.50
N ASP A 84 9.68 22.80 11.32
CA ASP A 84 10.20 21.96 12.40
C ASP A 84 9.88 20.47 12.16
N PRO A 85 10.89 19.59 11.98
CA PRO A 85 10.69 18.16 11.80
C PRO A 85 9.93 17.49 12.97
N GLU A 86 10.12 17.92 14.21
CA GLU A 86 9.45 17.29 15.36
C GLU A 86 7.96 17.65 15.42
N GLU A 87 7.61 18.90 15.11
CA GLU A 87 6.22 19.33 14.94
C GLU A 87 5.53 18.57 13.82
N VAL A 88 6.21 18.35 12.69
CA VAL A 88 5.69 17.55 11.58
C VAL A 88 5.40 16.10 12.03
N LEU A 89 6.35 15.43 12.69
CA LEU A 89 6.15 14.06 13.18
C LEU A 89 4.98 13.99 14.17
N ARG A 90 4.85 14.97 15.06
CA ARG A 90 3.72 15.03 16.01
C ARG A 90 2.39 15.27 15.29
N ARG A 91 2.36 16.12 14.27
CA ARG A 91 1.14 16.38 13.49
C ARG A 91 0.70 15.14 12.70
N LEU A 92 1.65 14.41 12.10
CA LEU A 92 1.40 13.13 11.44
C LEU A 92 0.89 12.07 12.41
N ALA A 93 1.49 11.97 13.61
CA ALA A 93 1.02 11.07 14.64
C ALA A 93 -0.43 11.36 15.04
N GLY A 94 -0.81 12.63 15.17
CA GLY A 94 -2.19 13.04 15.45
C GLY A 94 -3.19 12.67 14.33
N MET A 95 -2.74 12.62 13.07
CA MET A 95 -3.60 12.18 11.96
C MET A 95 -3.95 10.70 12.05
N ARG A 96 -3.05 9.85 12.56
CA ARG A 96 -3.32 8.40 12.74
C ARG A 96 -4.43 8.11 13.73
N THR A 97 -4.77 9.05 14.60
CA THR A 97 -5.88 8.94 15.56
C THR A 97 -7.16 9.60 15.09
N ASP A 98 -7.14 10.28 13.93
CA ASP A 98 -8.30 10.93 13.35
C ASP A 98 -8.98 9.98 12.35
N ARG A 99 -10.23 9.58 12.67
CA ARG A 99 -11.04 8.70 11.84
C ARG A 99 -11.22 9.24 10.41
N SER A 100 -11.42 10.55 10.26
CA SER A 100 -11.59 11.15 8.93
C SER A 100 -10.30 11.07 8.12
N ALA A 101 -9.15 11.30 8.76
CA ALA A 101 -7.86 11.21 8.09
C ALA A 101 -7.50 9.75 7.74
N ALA A 102 -7.77 8.81 8.66
CA ALA A 102 -7.59 7.39 8.41
C ALA A 102 -8.44 6.91 7.24
N ARG A 103 -9.73 7.26 7.20
CA ARG A 103 -10.60 6.91 6.08
C ARG A 103 -10.12 7.51 4.75
N ALA A 104 -9.74 8.79 4.74
CA ALA A 104 -9.24 9.44 3.53
C ALA A 104 -7.95 8.78 3.02
N PHE A 105 -7.06 8.37 3.92
CA PHE A 105 -5.86 7.62 3.57
C PHE A 105 -6.21 6.26 2.94
N VAL A 106 -7.12 5.51 3.56
CA VAL A 106 -7.57 4.21 3.08
C VAL A 106 -8.25 4.31 1.71
N GLU A 107 -9.07 5.34 1.48
CA GLU A 107 -9.68 5.61 0.17
C GLU A 107 -8.60 5.91 -0.88
N ALA A 108 -7.57 6.66 -0.51
CA ALA A 108 -6.47 7.03 -1.41
C ALA A 108 -5.54 5.86 -1.77
N THR A 109 -5.51 4.77 -0.98
CA THR A 109 -4.79 3.54 -1.40
C THR A 109 -5.52 2.80 -2.52
N GLY A 110 -6.77 3.15 -2.82
CA GLY A 110 -7.57 2.49 -3.84
C GLY A 110 -8.16 1.14 -3.40
N MET A 111 -7.99 0.73 -2.13
CA MET A 111 -8.58 -0.52 -1.63
C MET A 111 -10.12 -0.54 -1.76
N TYR A 112 -10.77 0.62 -1.63
CA TYR A 112 -12.23 0.75 -1.79
C TYR A 112 -12.69 1.07 -3.22
N ALA A 113 -11.79 1.00 -4.21
CA ALA A 113 -12.15 1.25 -5.61
C ALA A 113 -13.10 0.18 -6.18
N ASP A 114 -13.07 -1.03 -5.63
CA ASP A 114 -13.94 -2.14 -6.04
C ASP A 114 -14.43 -2.93 -4.80
N PRO A 115 -15.73 -3.25 -4.71
CA PRO A 115 -16.29 -4.00 -3.58
C PRO A 115 -15.63 -5.37 -3.33
N MET A 116 -15.14 -6.04 -4.38
CA MET A 116 -14.44 -7.32 -4.28
C MET A 116 -13.06 -7.17 -3.66
N LEU A 117 -12.34 -6.08 -3.94
CA LEU A 117 -11.07 -5.79 -3.27
C LEU A 117 -11.29 -5.55 -1.77
N ALA A 118 -12.29 -4.75 -1.43
CA ALA A 118 -12.67 -4.49 -0.04
C ALA A 118 -13.15 -5.78 0.69
N ALA A 119 -13.88 -6.65 -0.01
CA ALA A 119 -14.31 -7.94 0.54
C ALA A 119 -13.14 -8.92 0.72
N GLY A 120 -12.23 -8.98 -0.25
CA GLY A 120 -11.01 -9.79 -0.18
C GLY A 120 -10.11 -9.35 0.97
N TYR A 121 -9.84 -8.05 1.08
CA TYR A 121 -9.09 -7.49 2.21
C TYR A 121 -9.68 -7.89 3.56
N ARG A 122 -11.00 -7.70 3.74
CA ARG A 122 -11.69 -8.08 4.98
C ARG A 122 -11.58 -9.57 5.28
N SER A 123 -11.70 -10.43 4.27
CA SER A 123 -11.54 -11.88 4.47
C SER A 123 -10.14 -12.26 4.97
N ILE A 124 -9.10 -11.53 4.57
CA ILE A 124 -7.73 -11.74 5.04
C ILE A 124 -7.60 -11.26 6.49
N VAL A 125 -8.14 -10.08 6.81
CA VAL A 125 -8.16 -9.56 8.19
C VAL A 125 -8.88 -10.55 9.12
N GLU A 126 -10.06 -11.04 8.73
CA GLU A 126 -10.85 -12.01 9.48
C GLU A 126 -10.12 -13.35 9.67
N ALA A 127 -9.34 -13.79 8.68
CA ALA A 127 -8.67 -15.09 8.71
C ALA A 127 -7.35 -15.09 9.50
N PHE A 128 -6.60 -13.99 9.48
CA PHE A 128 -5.23 -13.96 9.98
C PHE A 128 -4.98 -12.91 11.07
N GLU A 129 -5.90 -11.97 11.32
CA GLU A 129 -5.77 -10.92 12.36
C GLU A 129 -4.47 -10.07 12.27
N GLY A 130 -3.74 -10.13 11.15
CA GLY A 130 -2.46 -9.46 10.93
C GLY A 130 -1.21 -10.35 11.10
N ASP A 131 -1.39 -11.64 11.37
CA ASP A 131 -0.30 -12.63 11.34
C ASP A 131 0.18 -12.89 9.91
N PRO A 132 1.48 -13.18 9.71
CA PRO A 132 2.00 -13.57 8.41
C PRO A 132 1.32 -14.85 7.88
N ALA A 133 1.06 -14.87 6.58
CA ALA A 133 0.54 -16.03 5.87
C ALA A 133 1.24 -16.20 4.53
N ASP A 134 1.31 -17.44 4.05
CA ASP A 134 1.76 -17.71 2.69
C ASP A 134 0.69 -17.32 1.67
N ARG A 135 1.11 -17.18 0.41
CA ARG A 135 0.24 -16.81 -0.71
C ARG A 135 -0.98 -17.72 -0.87
N GLU A 136 -0.84 -19.04 -0.74
CA GLU A 136 -1.95 -19.97 -0.95
C GLU A 136 -3.00 -19.83 0.15
N SER A 137 -2.55 -19.64 1.39
CA SER A 137 -3.41 -19.34 2.53
C SER A 137 -4.19 -18.05 2.33
N VAL A 138 -3.54 -16.97 1.88
CA VAL A 138 -4.21 -15.68 1.58
C VAL A 138 -5.24 -15.83 0.46
N VAL A 139 -4.89 -16.51 -0.65
CA VAL A 139 -5.83 -16.75 -1.75
C VAL A 139 -7.01 -17.59 -1.27
N THR A 140 -6.78 -18.61 -0.44
CA THR A 140 -7.85 -19.47 0.10
C THR A 140 -8.85 -18.67 0.95
N ALA A 141 -8.38 -17.73 1.78
CA ALA A 141 -9.26 -16.84 2.54
C ALA A 141 -10.16 -16.01 1.61
N ILE A 142 -9.60 -15.48 0.51
CA ILE A 142 -10.38 -14.73 -0.50
C ILE A 142 -11.36 -15.66 -1.24
N VAL A 143 -10.98 -16.89 -1.58
CA VAL A 143 -11.86 -17.88 -2.22
C VAL A 143 -13.09 -18.15 -1.36
N TYR A 144 -12.92 -18.28 -0.04
CA TYR A 144 -14.04 -18.50 0.86
C TYR A 144 -15.10 -17.38 0.78
N LYS A 145 -14.67 -16.16 0.43
CA LYS A 145 -15.56 -15.01 0.25
C LYS A 145 -16.13 -14.87 -1.15
N THR A 146 -15.32 -15.14 -2.17
CA THR A 146 -15.65 -14.90 -3.60
C THR A 146 -16.34 -16.09 -4.26
N GLY A 147 -16.06 -17.32 -3.81
CA GLY A 147 -16.56 -18.56 -4.41
C GLY A 147 -15.89 -18.94 -5.73
N ASP A 148 -14.91 -18.16 -6.20
CA ASP A 148 -14.21 -18.36 -7.47
C ASP A 148 -12.70 -18.17 -7.28
N GLU A 149 -11.93 -19.20 -7.64
CA GLU A 149 -10.48 -19.23 -7.49
C GLU A 149 -9.73 -18.29 -8.45
N ALA A 150 -10.24 -18.11 -9.67
CA ALA A 150 -9.67 -17.17 -10.63
C ALA A 150 -9.92 -15.72 -10.17
N GLU A 151 -11.11 -15.46 -9.64
CA GLU A 151 -11.46 -14.16 -9.06
C GLU A 151 -10.61 -13.85 -7.83
N ALA A 152 -10.46 -14.82 -6.93
CA ALA A 152 -9.62 -14.67 -5.74
C ALA A 152 -8.14 -14.39 -6.08
N ARG A 153 -7.59 -15.05 -7.11
CA ARG A 153 -6.23 -14.78 -7.59
C ARG A 153 -6.09 -13.38 -8.16
N TRP A 154 -7.11 -12.88 -8.86
CA TRP A 154 -7.11 -11.51 -9.36
C TRP A 154 -7.20 -10.48 -8.24
N VAL A 155 -8.10 -10.70 -7.27
CA VAL A 155 -8.19 -9.85 -6.07
C VAL A 155 -6.86 -9.83 -5.32
N PHE A 156 -6.24 -10.99 -5.10
CA PHE A 156 -4.92 -11.09 -4.50
C PHE A 156 -3.87 -10.27 -5.25
N ALA A 157 -3.77 -10.43 -6.57
CA ALA A 157 -2.81 -9.71 -7.39
C ALA A 157 -3.03 -8.18 -7.35
N CYS A 158 -4.29 -7.74 -7.28
CA CYS A 158 -4.60 -6.32 -7.12
C CYS A 158 -4.20 -5.82 -5.74
N LEU A 159 -4.53 -6.52 -4.65
CA LEU A 159 -4.13 -6.13 -3.30
C LEU A 159 -2.61 -6.08 -3.14
N ASP A 160 -1.89 -7.02 -3.77
CA ASP A 160 -0.44 -7.02 -3.81
C ASP A 160 0.14 -5.84 -4.60
N ALA A 161 -0.45 -5.50 -5.75
CA ALA A 161 -0.09 -4.32 -6.53
C ALA A 161 -0.39 -3.00 -5.78
N LEU A 162 -1.44 -2.98 -4.97
CA LEU A 162 -1.75 -1.89 -4.04
C LEU A 162 -0.85 -1.88 -2.81
N GLN A 163 0.04 -2.87 -2.67
CA GLN A 163 1.02 -3.00 -1.58
C GLN A 163 0.39 -3.08 -0.20
N VAL A 164 -0.78 -3.71 -0.15
CA VAL A 164 -1.45 -4.12 1.08
C VAL A 164 -0.59 -5.06 1.92
N PHE A 165 0.37 -5.76 1.30
CA PHE A 165 1.26 -6.68 2.00
C PHE A 165 2.68 -6.11 2.13
N ASP A 166 3.24 -6.26 3.33
CA ASP A 166 4.69 -6.32 3.53
C ASP A 166 5.16 -7.75 3.23
N HIS A 167 6.29 -7.85 2.53
CA HIS A 167 6.94 -9.13 2.24
C HIS A 167 8.11 -9.28 3.22
N GLU A 168 7.96 -10.15 4.22
CA GLU A 168 9.01 -10.37 5.23
C GLU A 168 10.14 -11.23 4.67
N ASP A 169 9.76 -12.36 4.08
CA ASP A 169 10.59 -13.27 3.27
C ASP A 169 9.85 -13.53 1.95
N ASP A 170 10.53 -14.03 0.90
CA ASP A 170 9.95 -14.28 -0.44
C ASP A 170 8.68 -15.20 -0.43
N ALA A 171 8.34 -15.78 0.72
CA ALA A 171 7.20 -16.69 0.91
C ALA A 171 6.12 -16.18 1.87
N GLN A 172 6.36 -15.15 2.70
CA GLN A 172 5.45 -14.73 3.77
C GLN A 172 4.95 -13.31 3.56
N LEU A 173 3.63 -13.16 3.66
CA LEU A 173 2.91 -11.92 3.47
C LEU A 173 2.30 -11.49 4.81
N ARG A 174 2.57 -10.25 5.23
CA ARG A 174 1.89 -9.63 6.36
C ARG A 174 1.07 -8.45 5.86
N LEU A 175 -0.14 -8.26 6.38
CA LEU A 175 -0.90 -7.02 6.14
C LEU A 175 -0.09 -5.80 6.62
N GLU A 176 -0.03 -4.78 5.78
CA GLU A 176 0.69 -3.55 6.06
C GLU A 176 0.12 -2.89 7.34
N PRO A 177 0.93 -2.72 8.40
CA PRO A 177 0.42 -2.35 9.72
C PRO A 177 -0.33 -1.02 9.77
N LEU A 178 0.11 -0.01 9.03
CA LEU A 178 -0.54 1.30 9.03
C LEU A 178 -1.90 1.25 8.33
N LEU A 179 -1.98 0.60 7.17
CA LEU A 179 -3.22 0.38 6.44
C LEU A 179 -4.22 -0.36 7.31
N ARG A 180 -3.80 -1.45 7.96
CA ARG A 180 -4.67 -2.21 8.87
C ARG A 180 -5.23 -1.34 9.99
N GLN A 181 -4.37 -0.59 10.68
CA GLN A 181 -4.81 0.31 11.75
C GLN A 181 -5.80 1.36 11.23
N CYS A 182 -5.55 1.94 10.05
CA CYS A 182 -6.43 2.95 9.48
C CYS A 182 -7.78 2.38 9.03
N VAL A 183 -7.83 1.12 8.57
CA VAL A 183 -9.09 0.42 8.28
C VAL A 183 -9.88 0.21 9.56
N GLU A 184 -9.25 -0.34 10.61
CA GLU A 184 -9.90 -0.57 11.92
C GLU A 184 -10.44 0.72 12.56
N LEU A 185 -9.76 1.85 12.37
CA LEU A 185 -10.21 3.14 12.89
C LEU A 185 -11.32 3.79 12.05
N GLY A 186 -11.31 3.51 10.74
CA GLY A 186 -12.18 4.09 9.72
C GLY A 186 -13.56 3.44 9.61
N GLU A 187 -13.71 2.20 10.09
CA GLU A 187 -14.99 1.52 10.30
C GLU A 187 -15.79 2.12 11.49
#